data_AF-A0A2R6QHD2-F1
#
_entry.id   AF-A0A2R6QHD2-F1
#
_cell.length_a   1.000
_cell.length_b   1.000
_cell.length_c   1.000
_cell.angle_alpha   90.00
_cell.angle_beta   90.00
_cell.angle_gamma   90.00
#
_symmetry.space_group_name_H-M   'P 1'
#
loop_
_entity.id
_entity.type
_entity.pdbx_description
1 polymer ?
#
loop_
_entity_poly.entity_id
_entity_poly.type
_entity_poly.pdbx_seq_one_letter_code
_entity_poly.pdbx_strand_id
1 'polypeptide(L)'
;MAFVVHLVSLPFPHSSETILFSLENNKRRGVGHHFHSRVSQWLRRRRASVVVARSRLNAADLRIVDSNNKNKNKNDNSDTQTRIIEIPVTCYQIVGVRDQAEKDEIVKSVMDLKNAEIEVGYTMDAVVSRQNLLMDVRDKLLFEPEYAGNIREKVPPKSSLHIPWSWLPGALCLLQEVGEEKLVLDIGRAALQHPDAKPYVHDLLLSMALAECAIATVGFEKNDISQGFEALARAQCLLRSKISLGSMKLLSQIEESLEQLAPACTLELLGMPHTPEKAERRLGAIAALRELLRQGLDVEASCRVEDWPCFLSQALNKLMATEIVNLLSWDHLAVTRKNKKSLESQNQRVVIDLNCFCKALTAHIALGFSSKQTDL
;
A
#
# COMPACT_ATOMS: atom_id res chain seq x y z
N MET A 1 -1.00 -18.60 -14.31
CA MET A 1 -1.13 -18.54 -12.84
C MET A 1 -2.17 -17.48 -12.55
N ALA A 2 -3.42 -17.86 -12.31
CA ALA A 2 -4.45 -16.93 -11.87
C ALA A 2 -4.39 -16.89 -10.35
N PHE A 3 -3.90 -15.78 -9.79
CA PHE A 3 -3.92 -15.55 -8.35
C PHE A 3 -5.33 -15.08 -7.98
N VAL A 4 -6.07 -15.87 -7.21
CA VAL A 4 -7.27 -15.37 -6.53
C VAL A 4 -6.78 -14.59 -5.32
N VAL A 5 -6.57 -13.28 -5.50
CA VAL A 5 -6.43 -12.36 -4.37
C VAL A 5 -7.86 -12.05 -3.95
N HIS A 6 -8.28 -12.53 -2.77
CA HIS A 6 -9.41 -11.92 -2.07
C HIS A 6 -8.96 -10.52 -1.65
N LEU A 7 -9.03 -9.57 -2.58
CA LEU A 7 -8.88 -8.16 -2.26
C LEU A 7 -10.01 -7.82 -1.30
N VAL A 8 -9.61 -7.15 -0.22
CA VAL A 8 -10.48 -6.58 0.80
C VAL A 8 -11.70 -5.95 0.12
N SER A 9 -12.90 -6.37 0.51
CA SER A 9 -14.10 -5.57 0.25
C SER A 9 -13.96 -4.25 1.01
N LEU A 10 -13.26 -3.30 0.41
CA LEU A 10 -13.27 -1.91 0.84
C LEU A 10 -14.59 -1.32 0.31
N PRO A 11 -15.42 -0.70 1.17
CA PRO A 11 -16.69 -0.14 0.76
C PRO A 11 -16.42 1.17 0.00
N PHE A 12 -16.19 1.09 -1.31
CA PHE A 12 -16.22 2.27 -2.16
C PHE A 12 -17.62 2.40 -2.80
N PRO A 13 -18.30 3.54 -2.63
CA PRO A 13 -19.54 3.80 -3.34
C PRO A 13 -19.15 4.22 -4.75
N HIS A 14 -19.26 3.32 -5.73
CA HIS A 14 -19.56 3.56 -7.15
C HIS A 14 -19.02 2.43 -8.04
N SER A 15 -19.54 1.22 -7.84
CA SER A 15 -19.94 0.31 -8.92
C SER A 15 -20.52 -0.95 -8.28
N SER A 16 -21.84 -1.10 -8.34
CA SER A 16 -22.53 -2.35 -8.04
C SER A 16 -22.21 -3.40 -9.10
N GLU A 17 -21.01 -3.96 -9.10
CA GLU A 17 -20.72 -5.25 -9.73
C GLU A 17 -19.73 -6.02 -8.84
N THR A 18 -20.27 -6.98 -8.10
CA THR A 18 -19.49 -8.08 -7.52
C THR A 18 -18.89 -8.87 -8.68
N ILE A 19 -17.67 -8.55 -9.11
CA ILE A 19 -16.94 -9.41 -10.05
C ILE A 19 -16.40 -10.60 -9.26
N LEU A 20 -17.24 -11.64 -9.20
CA LEU A 20 -16.88 -12.95 -8.71
C LEU A 20 -16.05 -13.64 -9.81
N PHE A 21 -14.73 -13.69 -9.66
CA PHE A 21 -13.89 -14.52 -10.53
C PHE A 21 -14.08 -16.00 -10.16
N SER A 22 -14.99 -16.67 -10.87
CA SER A 22 -15.04 -18.13 -10.93
C SER A 22 -14.05 -18.62 -12.00
N LEU A 23 -13.05 -19.41 -11.60
CA LEU A 23 -12.30 -20.23 -12.55
C LEU A 23 -12.45 -21.71 -12.17
N GLU A 24 -13.19 -22.39 -13.03
CA GLU A 24 -13.53 -23.80 -12.96
C GLU A 24 -12.29 -24.66 -13.24
N ASN A 25 -11.79 -25.40 -12.24
CA ASN A 25 -10.75 -26.42 -12.45
C ASN A 25 -11.38 -27.80 -12.39
N ASN A 26 -11.59 -28.37 -13.57
CA ASN A 26 -12.18 -29.69 -13.77
C ASN A 26 -11.09 -30.79 -13.70
N LYS A 27 -10.87 -31.43 -12.55
CA LYS A 27 -10.50 -32.86 -12.49
C LYS A 27 -10.63 -33.53 -11.11
N ARG A 28 -11.70 -34.31 -11.02
CA ARG A 28 -12.00 -35.52 -10.23
C ARG A 28 -10.92 -36.16 -9.31
N ARG A 29 -11.43 -36.46 -8.10
CA ARG A 29 -11.31 -37.67 -7.24
C ARG A 29 -10.15 -37.79 -6.24
N GLY A 30 -10.52 -37.78 -4.96
CA GLY A 30 -10.12 -38.85 -4.02
C GLY A 30 -9.88 -38.44 -2.56
N VAL A 31 -10.88 -38.72 -1.69
CA VAL A 31 -10.79 -39.15 -0.27
C VAL A 31 -9.99 -38.23 0.68
N GLY A 32 -10.57 -37.46 1.61
CA GLY A 32 -11.43 -37.89 2.72
C GLY A 32 -10.60 -38.05 4.00
N HIS A 33 -10.66 -37.09 4.94
CA HIS A 33 -10.93 -37.28 6.38
C HIS A 33 -10.66 -36.00 7.21
N HIS A 34 -11.59 -35.79 8.14
CA HIS A 34 -11.71 -34.71 9.12
C HIS A 34 -10.47 -34.42 9.96
N PHE A 35 -10.29 -33.15 10.37
CA PHE A 35 -10.24 -32.79 11.80
C PHE A 35 -10.60 -31.31 12.00
N HIS A 36 -11.51 -31.06 12.95
CA HIS A 36 -11.98 -29.76 13.39
C HIS A 36 -11.31 -29.38 14.72
N SER A 37 -11.18 -28.07 14.95
CA SER A 37 -11.06 -27.40 16.26
C SER A 37 -9.70 -27.42 16.98
N ARG A 38 -9.07 -26.24 17.10
CA ARG A 38 -9.11 -25.45 18.36
C ARG A 38 -8.57 -24.04 18.19
N VAL A 39 -9.27 -23.13 18.86
CA VAL A 39 -9.11 -21.67 18.91
C VAL A 39 -8.12 -21.27 20.03
N SER A 40 -7.51 -20.10 19.83
CA SER A 40 -6.98 -19.13 20.82
C SER A 40 -5.53 -19.21 21.34
N GLN A 41 -4.98 -18.00 21.49
CA GLN A 41 -3.81 -17.56 22.27
C GLN A 41 -2.44 -17.48 21.59
N TRP A 42 -2.22 -16.51 20.69
CA TRP A 42 -0.86 -15.99 20.44
C TRP A 42 -0.85 -14.48 20.15
N LEU A 43 -1.33 -13.70 21.12
CA LEU A 43 -1.08 -12.25 21.21
C LEU A 43 -0.12 -11.99 22.37
N ARG A 44 1.19 -12.07 22.09
CA ARG A 44 2.29 -11.35 22.78
C ARG A 44 3.60 -11.94 22.29
N ARG A 45 4.49 -11.05 21.83
CA ARG A 45 5.85 -11.29 21.33
C ARG A 45 5.98 -11.81 19.89
N ARG A 46 5.74 -10.91 18.93
CA ARG A 46 6.64 -10.81 17.77
C ARG A 46 7.02 -9.35 17.55
N ARG A 47 8.15 -8.96 18.14
CA ARG A 47 9.05 -7.97 17.52
C ARG A 47 9.80 -8.72 16.43
N ALA A 48 9.12 -9.00 15.31
CA ALA A 48 9.79 -9.36 14.08
C ALA A 48 9.85 -8.07 13.29
N SER A 49 11.05 -7.51 13.19
CA SER A 49 11.34 -6.41 12.30
C SER A 49 11.06 -6.92 10.90
N VAL A 50 9.89 -6.61 10.34
CA VAL A 50 9.72 -6.61 8.87
C VAL A 50 10.64 -5.48 8.41
N VAL A 51 11.89 -5.84 8.18
CA VAL A 51 12.81 -5.01 7.42
C VAL A 51 12.25 -5.02 6.01
N VAL A 52 11.27 -4.14 5.77
CA VAL A 52 11.10 -3.58 4.43
C VAL A 52 12.50 -3.13 4.06
N ALA A 53 13.10 -3.82 3.09
CA ALA A 53 14.38 -3.44 2.53
C ALA A 53 14.31 -1.91 2.36
N ARG A 54 15.21 -1.19 3.03
CA ARG A 54 15.39 0.25 2.86
C ARG A 54 15.88 0.48 1.42
N SER A 55 15.02 0.27 0.44
CA SER A 55 15.07 0.98 -0.81
C SER A 55 14.80 2.42 -0.42
N ARG A 56 15.84 3.26 -0.43
CA ARG A 56 15.70 4.70 -0.35
C ARG A 56 14.99 5.18 -1.63
N LEU A 57 13.74 4.82 -1.80
CA LEU A 57 12.84 5.51 -2.69
C LEU A 57 12.57 6.85 -2.02
N ASN A 58 12.86 7.95 -2.72
CA ASN A 58 12.79 9.34 -2.27
C ASN A 58 11.52 9.67 -1.45
N ALA A 59 11.52 9.30 -0.19
CA ALA A 59 10.60 9.77 0.82
C ALA A 59 11.23 11.06 1.32
N ALA A 60 10.62 12.19 0.98
CA ALA A 60 10.90 13.45 1.64
C ALA A 60 10.88 13.21 3.16
N ASP A 61 11.96 13.64 3.80
CA ASP A 61 12.32 13.40 5.20
C ASP A 61 11.24 13.98 6.13
N LEU A 62 10.16 13.23 6.40
CA LEU A 62 9.15 13.60 7.40
C LEU A 62 9.67 13.26 8.79
N ARG A 63 10.63 14.05 9.28
CA ARG A 63 11.02 14.04 10.69
C ARG A 63 9.97 14.79 11.50
N ILE A 64 8.99 14.06 12.01
CA ILE A 64 8.10 14.58 13.05
C ILE A 64 8.86 14.47 14.38
N VAL A 65 9.33 15.61 14.88
CA VAL A 65 9.96 15.74 16.20
C VAL A 65 8.83 15.80 17.24
N ASP A 66 8.63 14.72 17.99
CA ASP A 66 7.81 14.70 19.19
C ASP A 66 8.55 15.36 20.35
N SER A 67 8.35 16.66 20.52
CA SER A 67 8.81 17.40 21.71
C SER A 67 7.69 17.47 22.74
N ASN A 68 7.67 16.50 23.66
CA ASN A 68 6.89 16.59 24.91
C ASN A 68 7.57 17.60 25.85
N ASN A 69 6.99 18.80 26.00
CA ASN A 69 7.31 19.65 27.14
C ASN A 69 6.05 20.30 27.73
N LYS A 70 5.74 19.92 28.97
CA LYS A 70 4.70 20.51 29.81
C LYS A 70 5.28 21.75 30.49
N ASN A 71 4.73 22.94 30.26
CA ASN A 71 4.37 23.92 31.32
C ASN A 71 3.80 25.24 30.75
N LYS A 72 2.60 25.60 31.25
CA LYS A 72 2.04 26.93 31.63
C LYS A 72 2.75 28.19 31.10
N ASN A 73 2.07 29.23 30.58
CA ASN A 73 0.97 29.99 31.19
C ASN A 73 0.42 31.08 30.24
N LYS A 74 -0.87 31.41 30.42
CA LYS A 74 -1.55 32.72 30.26
C LYS A 74 -1.69 33.41 28.89
N ASN A 75 -2.99 33.61 28.60
CA ASN A 75 -3.63 34.73 27.92
C ASN A 75 -3.18 35.06 26.49
N ASP A 76 -3.97 34.59 25.52
CA ASP A 76 -4.47 35.44 24.43
C ASP A 76 -5.84 34.91 23.97
N ASN A 77 -6.88 35.65 24.36
CA ASN A 77 -8.21 35.52 23.79
C ASN A 77 -8.26 36.52 22.64
N SER A 78 -8.20 36.03 21.39
CA SER A 78 -8.64 36.65 20.12
C SER A 78 -7.65 36.48 18.95
N ASP A 79 -7.45 35.26 18.43
CA ASP A 79 -7.09 35.10 17.00
C ASP A 79 -7.23 33.66 16.45
N THR A 80 -8.29 32.93 16.79
CA THR A 80 -8.73 31.82 15.95
C THR A 80 -9.55 32.36 14.77
N GLN A 81 -9.07 33.46 14.16
CA GLN A 81 -9.48 33.86 12.82
C GLN A 81 -9.28 32.62 11.95
N THR A 82 -10.38 32.15 11.37
CA THR A 82 -10.47 31.04 10.42
C THR A 82 -9.41 31.20 9.35
N ARG A 83 -8.21 30.66 9.58
CA ARG A 83 -7.14 30.69 8.58
C ARG A 83 -7.68 29.94 7.37
N ILE A 84 -7.80 30.66 6.26
CA ILE A 84 -8.25 30.13 5.00
C ILE A 84 -7.04 29.50 4.31
N ILE A 85 -7.24 28.32 3.76
CA ILE A 85 -6.31 27.65 2.85
C ILE A 85 -6.93 27.62 1.46
N GLU A 86 -6.10 27.85 0.45
CA GLU A 86 -6.44 27.61 -0.95
C GLU A 86 -5.95 26.22 -1.35
N ILE A 87 -6.85 25.39 -1.87
CA ILE A 87 -6.53 24.08 -2.44
C ILE A 87 -6.76 24.09 -3.96
N PRO A 88 -5.89 23.43 -4.75
CA PRO A 88 -5.91 23.47 -6.21
C PRO A 88 -6.93 22.49 -6.79
N VAL A 89 -8.21 22.66 -6.45
CA VAL A 89 -9.33 21.83 -6.93
C VAL A 89 -10.53 22.69 -7.29
N THR A 90 -11.33 22.22 -8.25
CA THR A 90 -12.63 22.83 -8.57
C THR A 90 -13.71 22.31 -7.61
N CYS A 91 -14.80 23.07 -7.48
CA CYS A 91 -15.99 22.60 -6.77
C CYS A 91 -16.58 21.33 -7.40
N TYR A 92 -16.49 21.17 -8.72
CA TYR A 92 -16.95 19.97 -9.44
C TYR A 92 -16.17 18.72 -9.04
N GLN A 93 -14.85 18.83 -8.87
CA GLN A 93 -14.01 17.73 -8.40
C GLN A 93 -14.36 17.30 -6.98
N ILE A 94 -14.67 18.24 -6.06
CA ILE A 94 -15.08 17.89 -4.69
C ILE A 94 -16.36 17.04 -4.67
N VAL A 95 -17.30 17.28 -5.58
CA VAL A 95 -18.55 16.52 -5.68
C VAL A 95 -18.50 15.36 -6.67
N GLY A 96 -17.35 15.10 -7.30
CA GLY A 96 -17.16 13.95 -8.19
C GLY A 96 -17.96 13.98 -9.49
N VAL A 97 -18.27 15.17 -10.02
CA VAL A 97 -19.00 15.32 -11.29
C VAL A 97 -18.15 16.06 -12.33
N ARG A 98 -18.54 15.97 -13.60
CA ARG A 98 -17.85 16.68 -14.68
C ARG A 98 -18.01 18.19 -14.54
N ASP A 99 -17.00 18.93 -15.00
CA ASP A 99 -17.12 20.38 -15.15
C ASP A 99 -18.39 20.71 -15.94
N GLN A 100 -19.16 21.69 -15.43
CA GLN A 100 -20.42 22.15 -16.03
C GLN A 100 -21.58 21.13 -15.96
N ALA A 101 -21.54 20.16 -15.04
CA ALA A 101 -22.68 19.29 -14.73
C ALA A 101 -23.97 20.09 -14.46
N GLU A 102 -25.11 19.50 -14.80
CA GLU A 102 -26.42 20.13 -14.60
C GLU A 102 -26.75 20.26 -13.11
N LYS A 103 -27.65 21.20 -12.77
CA LYS A 103 -27.98 21.51 -11.36
C LYS A 103 -28.55 20.31 -10.61
N ASP A 104 -29.35 19.50 -11.28
CA ASP A 104 -29.93 18.27 -10.73
C ASP A 104 -28.85 17.18 -10.55
N GLU A 105 -27.90 17.05 -11.48
CA GLU A 105 -26.75 16.14 -11.34
C GLU A 105 -25.88 16.52 -10.13
N ILE A 106 -25.61 17.82 -9.94
CA ILE A 106 -24.88 18.34 -8.77
C ILE A 106 -25.62 18.01 -7.49
N VAL A 107 -26.93 18.32 -7.42
CA VAL A 107 -27.74 18.06 -6.23
C VAL A 107 -27.79 16.56 -5.93
N LYS A 108 -27.95 15.72 -6.95
CA LYS A 108 -27.96 14.26 -6.79
C LYS A 108 -26.63 13.77 -6.22
N SER A 109 -25.49 14.15 -6.82
CA SER A 109 -24.17 13.71 -6.35
C SER A 109 -23.91 14.16 -4.91
N VAL A 110 -24.24 15.41 -4.58
CA VAL A 110 -24.09 15.92 -3.21
C VAL A 110 -24.94 15.13 -2.21
N MET A 111 -26.16 14.74 -2.58
CA MET A 111 -27.02 13.93 -1.70
C MET A 111 -26.53 12.49 -1.58
N ASP A 112 -26.02 11.90 -2.66
CA ASP A 112 -25.43 10.56 -2.66
C ASP A 112 -24.19 10.54 -1.74
N LEU A 113 -23.27 11.50 -1.90
CA LEU A 113 -22.11 11.68 -1.02
C LEU A 113 -22.53 11.95 0.43
N LYS A 114 -23.53 12.81 0.66
CA LYS A 114 -24.04 13.10 2.01
C LYS A 114 -24.47 11.83 2.74
N ASN A 115 -25.13 10.92 2.02
CA ASN A 115 -25.71 9.68 2.54
C ASN A 115 -24.72 8.51 2.55
N ALA A 116 -23.57 8.63 1.89
CA ALA A 116 -22.55 7.60 1.87
C ALA A 116 -21.98 7.35 3.28
N GLU A 117 -21.72 6.07 3.58
CA GLU A 117 -21.00 5.69 4.79
C GLU A 117 -19.55 6.16 4.70
N ILE A 118 -19.06 6.77 5.77
CA ILE A 118 -17.68 7.23 5.87
C ILE A 118 -16.82 6.09 6.44
N GLU A 119 -15.64 5.90 5.88
CA GLU A 119 -14.69 4.88 6.33
C GLU A 119 -14.39 5.02 7.83
N VAL A 120 -14.31 3.89 8.52
CA VAL A 120 -14.11 3.87 9.97
C VAL A 120 -12.70 4.35 10.30
N GLY A 121 -12.60 5.43 11.09
CA GLY A 121 -11.33 5.94 11.59
C GLY A 121 -11.27 7.46 11.65
N TYR A 122 -12.04 8.14 10.82
CA TYR A 122 -12.09 9.61 10.85
C TYR A 122 -12.59 10.14 12.19
N THR A 123 -12.05 11.29 12.57
CA THR A 123 -12.54 12.04 13.73
C THR A 123 -13.93 12.62 13.45
N MET A 124 -14.71 12.85 14.51
CA MET A 124 -16.02 13.50 14.37
C MET A 124 -15.91 14.89 13.74
N ASP A 125 -14.85 15.63 14.03
CA ASP A 125 -14.59 16.94 13.43
C ASP A 125 -14.40 16.83 11.92
N ALA A 126 -13.66 15.82 11.44
CA ALA A 126 -13.52 15.56 10.01
C ALA A 126 -14.87 15.23 9.35
N VAL A 127 -15.68 14.37 9.99
CA VAL A 127 -17.04 14.02 9.51
C VAL A 127 -17.95 15.24 9.42
N VAL A 128 -17.96 16.10 10.45
CA VAL A 128 -18.74 17.33 10.44
C VAL A 128 -18.22 18.29 9.37
N SER A 129 -16.90 18.42 9.24
CA SER A 129 -16.29 19.31 8.25
C SER A 129 -16.58 18.87 6.81
N ARG A 130 -16.61 17.56 6.54
CA ARG A 130 -17.02 16.95 5.26
C ARG A 130 -18.45 17.36 4.90
N GLN A 131 -19.38 17.26 5.85
CA GLN A 131 -20.78 17.62 5.64
C GLN A 131 -20.97 19.12 5.39
N ASN A 132 -20.27 19.96 6.16
CA ASN A 132 -20.30 21.41 5.98
C ASN A 132 -19.74 21.82 4.61
N LEU A 133 -18.61 21.24 4.22
CA LEU A 133 -17.98 21.50 2.92
C LEU A 133 -18.87 21.07 1.76
N LEU A 134 -19.53 19.91 1.84
CA LEU A 134 -20.47 19.46 0.81
C LEU A 134 -21.61 20.47 0.57
N MET A 135 -22.19 21.01 1.64
CA MET A 135 -23.26 22.00 1.52
C MET A 135 -22.74 23.34 0.96
N ASP A 136 -21.57 23.78 1.42
CA ASP A 136 -20.91 25.01 0.93
C ASP A 136 -20.57 24.92 -0.56
N VAL A 137 -19.96 23.81 -0.99
CA VAL A 137 -19.61 23.58 -2.40
C VAL A 137 -20.85 23.47 -3.29
N ARG A 138 -21.93 22.83 -2.81
CA ARG A 138 -23.21 22.81 -3.51
C ARG A 138 -23.71 24.24 -3.74
N ASP A 139 -23.75 25.06 -2.70
CA ASP A 139 -24.29 26.41 -2.80
C ASP A 139 -23.44 27.29 -3.71
N LYS A 140 -22.10 27.16 -3.64
CA LYS A 140 -21.17 27.78 -4.59
C LYS A 140 -21.47 27.39 -6.04
N LEU A 141 -21.65 26.10 -6.33
CA LEU A 141 -21.98 25.63 -7.68
C LEU A 141 -23.35 26.09 -8.19
N LEU A 142 -24.34 26.24 -7.30
CA LEU A 142 -25.70 26.60 -7.68
C LEU A 142 -25.92 28.11 -7.83
N PHE A 143 -25.18 28.92 -7.07
CA PHE A 143 -25.46 30.34 -6.90
C PHE A 143 -24.26 31.28 -7.16
N GLU A 144 -23.01 30.78 -7.17
CA GLU A 144 -21.81 31.60 -7.38
C GLU A 144 -21.20 31.32 -8.78
N PRO A 145 -21.38 32.23 -9.76
CA PRO A 145 -20.95 32.00 -11.14
C PRO A 145 -19.43 31.90 -11.28
N GLU A 146 -18.63 32.45 -10.35
CA GLU A 146 -17.18 32.24 -10.37
C GLU A 146 -16.79 30.78 -10.18
N TYR A 147 -17.51 30.02 -9.35
CA TYR A 147 -17.20 28.62 -9.06
C TYR A 147 -17.83 27.68 -10.09
N ALA A 148 -19.02 28.00 -10.61
CA ALA A 148 -19.68 27.20 -11.64
C ALA A 148 -19.10 27.43 -13.05
N GLY A 149 -18.55 28.62 -13.32
CA GLY A 149 -18.18 29.05 -14.66
C GLY A 149 -19.40 29.38 -15.53
N ASN A 150 -19.14 29.76 -16.78
CA ASN A 150 -20.20 30.09 -17.75
C ASN A 150 -19.84 29.60 -19.16
N ILE A 151 -20.60 28.60 -19.63
CA ILE A 151 -20.42 27.99 -20.97
C ILE A 151 -20.62 29.03 -22.08
N ARG A 152 -21.64 29.89 -21.95
CA ARG A 152 -22.01 30.85 -23.00
C ARG A 152 -20.94 31.92 -23.17
N GLU A 153 -20.30 32.30 -22.08
CA GLU A 153 -19.23 33.31 -22.03
C GLU A 153 -17.83 32.69 -22.11
N LYS A 154 -17.72 31.35 -22.25
CA LYS A 154 -16.46 30.58 -22.25
C LYS A 154 -15.58 30.84 -21.02
N VAL A 155 -16.22 31.13 -19.88
CA VAL A 155 -15.53 31.31 -18.61
C VAL A 155 -15.42 29.94 -17.93
N PRO A 156 -14.20 29.43 -17.68
CA PRO A 156 -14.03 28.16 -17.00
C PRO A 156 -14.42 28.27 -15.51
N PRO A 157 -14.79 27.16 -14.85
CA PRO A 157 -14.94 27.11 -13.41
C PRO A 157 -13.66 27.54 -12.68
N LYS A 158 -13.79 28.15 -11.49
CA LYS A 158 -12.63 28.48 -10.66
C LYS A 158 -11.83 27.22 -10.31
N SER A 159 -10.53 27.24 -10.62
CA SER A 159 -9.60 26.13 -10.42
C SER A 159 -9.05 26.01 -8.99
N SER A 160 -9.52 26.84 -8.07
CA SER A 160 -9.08 26.81 -6.68
C SER A 160 -10.22 27.06 -5.70
N LEU A 161 -10.21 26.29 -4.62
CA LEU A 161 -11.23 26.35 -3.58
C LEU A 161 -10.61 26.89 -2.29
N HIS A 162 -11.26 27.91 -1.74
CA HIS A 162 -10.87 28.55 -0.48
C HIS A 162 -11.73 28.00 0.65
N ILE A 163 -11.10 27.37 1.64
CA ILE A 163 -11.78 26.76 2.78
C ILE A 163 -11.04 27.07 4.08
N PRO A 164 -11.71 27.04 5.24
CA PRO A 164 -11.02 27.04 6.53
C PRO A 164 -10.08 25.84 6.64
N TRP A 165 -8.93 25.99 7.31
CA TRP A 165 -8.02 24.87 7.60
C TRP A 165 -8.71 23.69 8.29
N SER A 166 -9.72 23.95 9.13
CA SER A 166 -10.51 22.92 9.81
C SER A 166 -11.35 22.06 8.87
N TRP A 167 -11.55 22.48 7.62
CA TRP A 167 -12.30 21.74 6.60
C TRP A 167 -11.42 20.94 5.66
N LEU A 168 -10.10 21.09 5.76
CA LEU A 168 -9.17 20.36 4.91
C LEU A 168 -9.29 18.83 5.05
N PRO A 169 -9.46 18.24 6.26
CA PRO A 169 -9.77 16.82 6.40
C PRO A 169 -11.01 16.38 5.62
N GLY A 170 -12.09 17.17 5.72
CA GLY A 170 -13.32 16.91 4.98
C GLY A 170 -13.12 16.97 3.47
N ALA A 171 -12.31 17.93 3.00
CA ALA A 171 -11.96 18.04 1.57
C ALA A 171 -11.19 16.81 1.07
N LEU A 172 -10.17 16.36 1.80
CA LEU A 172 -9.41 15.16 1.41
C LEU A 172 -10.25 13.88 1.47
N CYS A 173 -11.17 13.78 2.43
CA CYS A 173 -12.13 12.68 2.50
C CYS A 173 -13.00 12.63 1.25
N LEU A 174 -13.58 13.75 0.83
CA LEU A 174 -14.43 13.81 -0.37
C LEU A 174 -13.65 13.51 -1.65
N LEU A 175 -12.47 14.11 -1.82
CA LEU A 175 -11.60 13.82 -2.96
C LEU A 175 -11.21 12.34 -3.01
N GLN A 176 -11.01 11.70 -1.87
CA GLN A 176 -10.75 10.27 -1.81
C GLN A 176 -11.99 9.46 -2.22
N GLU A 177 -13.18 9.81 -1.74
CA GLU A 177 -14.45 9.12 -2.07
C GLU A 177 -14.81 9.19 -3.56
N VAL A 178 -14.48 10.30 -4.22
CA VAL A 178 -14.76 10.52 -5.65
C VAL A 178 -13.64 10.04 -6.58
N GLY A 179 -12.59 9.41 -6.04
CA GLY A 179 -11.52 8.79 -6.85
C GLY A 179 -10.44 9.76 -7.34
N GLU A 180 -10.19 10.85 -6.61
CA GLU A 180 -9.12 11.81 -6.91
C GLU A 180 -7.85 11.51 -6.09
N GLU A 181 -7.38 10.26 -6.10
CA GLU A 181 -6.33 9.78 -5.17
C GLU A 181 -5.03 10.57 -5.27
N LYS A 182 -4.64 10.94 -6.50
CA LYS A 182 -3.41 11.70 -6.73
C LYS A 182 -3.49 13.09 -6.10
N LEU A 183 -4.62 13.78 -6.25
CA LEU A 183 -4.85 15.08 -5.63
C LEU A 183 -4.85 14.97 -4.10
N VAL A 184 -5.47 13.91 -3.56
CA VAL A 184 -5.44 13.65 -2.11
C VAL A 184 -4.01 13.55 -1.59
N LEU A 185 -3.14 12.81 -2.28
CA LEU A 185 -1.74 12.65 -1.90
C LEU A 185 -0.93 13.93 -2.06
N ASP A 186 -1.14 14.69 -3.15
CA ASP A 186 -0.42 15.93 -3.41
C ASP A 186 -0.79 17.02 -2.40
N ILE A 187 -2.10 17.22 -2.16
CA ILE A 187 -2.61 18.19 -1.17
C ILE A 187 -2.22 17.75 0.24
N GLY A 188 -2.38 16.46 0.57
CA GLY A 188 -2.02 15.92 1.89
C GLY A 188 -0.54 16.09 2.20
N ARG A 189 0.36 15.81 1.26
CA ARG A 189 1.80 16.05 1.41
C ARG A 189 2.12 17.52 1.63
N ALA A 190 1.53 18.41 0.84
CA ALA A 190 1.72 19.85 0.99
C ALA A 190 1.21 20.35 2.36
N ALA A 191 0.05 19.86 2.79
CA ALA A 191 -0.55 20.21 4.07
C ALA A 191 0.31 19.77 5.26
N LEU A 192 0.88 18.56 5.24
CA LEU A 192 1.73 18.05 6.34
C LEU A 192 3.00 18.88 6.58
N GLN A 193 3.46 19.67 5.59
CA GLN A 193 4.57 20.60 5.77
C GLN A 193 4.16 21.91 6.48
N HIS A 194 2.85 22.16 6.61
CA HIS A 194 2.34 23.39 7.19
C HIS A 194 2.14 23.28 8.71
N PRO A 195 2.55 24.28 9.52
CA PRO A 195 2.39 24.24 10.98
C PRO A 195 0.96 24.04 11.46
N ASP A 196 -0.01 24.58 10.72
CA ASP A 196 -1.44 24.52 11.08
C ASP A 196 -2.08 23.15 10.79
N ALA A 197 -1.37 22.23 10.14
CA ALA A 197 -1.88 20.88 9.90
C ALA A 197 -1.83 19.98 11.16
N LYS A 198 -1.06 20.37 12.18
CA LYS A 198 -0.86 19.59 13.43
C LYS A 198 -2.15 19.03 14.07
N PRO A 199 -3.27 19.79 14.18
CA PRO A 199 -4.52 19.27 14.76
C PRO A 199 -5.15 18.18 13.88
N TYR A 200 -4.90 18.24 12.58
CA TYR A 200 -5.62 17.51 11.54
C TYR A 200 -4.83 16.31 11.00
N VAL A 201 -3.56 16.14 11.39
CA VAL A 201 -2.65 15.08 10.89
C VAL A 201 -3.28 13.69 10.93
N HIS A 202 -4.15 13.39 11.91
CA HIS A 202 -4.82 12.08 11.97
C HIS A 202 -5.61 11.80 10.70
N ASP A 203 -6.55 12.70 10.38
CA ASP A 203 -7.48 12.53 9.27
C ASP A 203 -6.79 12.74 7.92
N LEU A 204 -5.81 13.65 7.84
CA LEU A 204 -5.01 13.83 6.63
C LEU A 204 -4.26 12.54 6.26
N LEU A 205 -3.60 11.90 7.23
CA LEU A 205 -2.90 10.64 7.00
C LEU A 205 -3.85 9.50 6.67
N LEU A 206 -5.04 9.48 7.26
CA LEU A 206 -6.06 8.47 6.95
C LEU A 206 -6.55 8.62 5.50
N SER A 207 -6.92 9.83 5.05
CA SER A 207 -7.32 10.07 3.65
C SER A 207 -6.21 9.69 2.67
N MET A 208 -4.96 10.05 2.98
CA MET A 208 -3.81 9.66 2.16
C MET A 208 -3.59 8.14 2.12
N ALA A 209 -3.76 7.44 3.24
CA ALA A 209 -3.62 5.98 3.29
C ALA A 209 -4.72 5.28 2.48
N LEU A 210 -5.96 5.76 2.55
CA LEU A 210 -7.08 5.24 1.77
C LEU A 210 -6.89 5.50 0.27
N ALA A 211 -6.35 6.67 -0.11
CA ALA A 211 -5.97 6.96 -1.49
C ALA A 211 -4.88 6.00 -2.01
N GLU A 212 -3.85 5.68 -1.21
CA GLU A 212 -2.85 4.67 -1.58
C GLU A 212 -3.46 3.26 -1.71
N CYS A 213 -4.45 2.91 -0.87
CA CYS A 213 -5.19 1.65 -1.01
C CYS A 213 -5.98 1.59 -2.33
N ALA A 214 -6.65 2.67 -2.72
CA ALA A 214 -7.37 2.75 -3.99
C ALA A 214 -6.42 2.63 -5.19
N ILE A 215 -5.26 3.31 -5.15
CA ILE A 215 -4.19 3.14 -6.16
C ILE A 215 -3.72 1.69 -6.22
N ALA A 216 -3.60 1.01 -5.08
CA ALA A 216 -3.21 -0.38 -5.04
C ALA A 216 -4.22 -1.29 -5.75
N THR A 217 -5.51 -1.10 -5.50
CA THR A 217 -6.59 -1.83 -6.17
C THR A 217 -6.49 -1.70 -7.69
N VAL A 218 -6.33 -0.47 -8.20
CA VAL A 218 -6.17 -0.21 -9.64
C VAL A 218 -4.92 -0.90 -10.21
N GLY A 219 -3.82 -0.95 -9.44
CA GLY A 219 -2.61 -1.68 -9.83
C GLY A 219 -2.86 -3.18 -9.99
N PHE A 220 -3.56 -3.79 -9.03
CA PHE A 220 -3.90 -5.21 -9.08
C PHE A 220 -4.87 -5.57 -10.21
N GLU A 221 -5.86 -4.71 -10.49
CA GLU A 221 -6.77 -4.88 -11.63
C GLU A 221 -6.03 -4.88 -12.97
N LYS A 222 -4.95 -4.09 -13.08
CA LYS A 222 -4.07 -4.03 -14.25
C LYS A 222 -3.03 -5.16 -14.28
N ASN A 223 -3.05 -6.07 -13.31
CA ASN A 223 -2.07 -7.13 -13.13
C ASN A 223 -0.63 -6.61 -12.96
N ASP A 224 -0.49 -5.41 -12.38
CA ASP A 224 0.79 -4.83 -11.97
C ASP A 224 0.94 -5.01 -10.45
N ILE A 225 1.44 -6.18 -10.06
CA ILE A 225 1.53 -6.56 -8.64
C ILE A 225 2.57 -5.67 -7.95
N SER A 226 3.67 -5.32 -8.62
CA SER A 226 4.70 -4.48 -8.04
C SER A 226 4.18 -3.07 -7.72
N GLN A 227 3.44 -2.44 -8.63
CA GLN A 227 2.82 -1.13 -8.38
C GLN A 227 1.82 -1.19 -7.23
N GLY A 228 0.93 -2.20 -7.24
CA GLY A 228 -0.06 -2.36 -6.18
C GLY A 228 0.56 -2.60 -4.80
N PHE A 229 1.62 -3.42 -4.76
CA PHE A 229 2.40 -3.69 -3.55
C PHE A 229 3.10 -2.43 -3.02
N GLU A 230 3.75 -1.65 -3.90
CA GLU A 230 4.39 -0.39 -3.52
C GLU A 230 3.38 0.60 -2.93
N ALA A 231 2.16 0.69 -3.48
CA ALA A 231 1.09 1.54 -2.97
C ALA A 231 0.61 1.09 -1.58
N LEU A 232 0.36 -0.20 -1.37
CA LEU A 232 0.04 -0.73 -0.03
C LEU A 232 1.15 -0.47 1.00
N ALA A 233 2.42 -0.58 0.60
CA ALA A 233 3.54 -0.29 1.49
C ALA A 233 3.58 1.20 1.89
N ARG A 234 3.21 2.11 1.00
CA ARG A 234 3.04 3.55 1.33
C ARG A 234 1.86 3.78 2.26
N ALA A 235 0.72 3.15 2.02
CA ALA A 235 -0.44 3.19 2.93
C ALA A 235 -0.07 2.73 4.35
N GLN A 236 0.63 1.60 4.45
CA GLN A 236 1.13 1.07 5.72
C GLN A 236 2.05 2.07 6.44
N CYS A 237 2.96 2.73 5.69
CA CYS A 237 3.87 3.73 6.24
C CYS A 237 3.11 4.92 6.85
N LEU A 238 2.10 5.43 6.14
CA LEU A 238 1.26 6.53 6.61
C LEU A 238 0.53 6.16 7.90
N LEU A 239 -0.11 4.99 7.96
CA LEU A 239 -0.83 4.53 9.15
C LEU A 239 0.11 4.28 10.34
N ARG A 240 1.32 3.78 10.12
CA ARG A 240 2.31 3.55 11.19
C ARG A 240 2.95 4.83 11.71
N SER A 241 2.88 5.93 10.97
CA SER A 241 3.47 7.21 11.40
C SER A 241 2.76 7.83 12.62
N LYS A 242 1.54 7.37 12.95
CA LYS A 242 0.78 7.87 14.10
C LYS A 242 0.16 6.73 14.91
N ILE A 243 0.37 6.75 16.23
CA ILE A 243 -0.07 5.69 17.14
C ILE A 243 -1.59 5.46 17.06
N SER A 244 -2.39 6.51 16.93
CA SER A 244 -3.86 6.42 16.83
C SER A 244 -4.34 5.65 15.60
N LEU A 245 -3.56 5.64 14.52
CA LEU A 245 -3.86 4.90 13.29
C LEU A 245 -3.29 3.48 13.35
N GLY A 246 -2.24 3.27 14.16
CA GLY A 246 -1.59 1.98 14.34
C GLY A 246 -2.46 0.88 14.96
N SER A 247 -3.55 1.23 15.64
CA SER A 247 -4.49 0.26 16.22
C SER A 247 -5.67 -0.10 15.30
N MET A 248 -5.71 0.43 14.08
CA MET A 248 -6.83 0.21 13.16
C MET A 248 -6.79 -1.18 12.55
N LYS A 249 -7.97 -1.77 12.36
CA LYS A 249 -8.14 -3.04 11.62
C LYS A 249 -7.58 -2.94 10.20
N LEU A 250 -7.73 -1.77 9.56
CA LEU A 250 -7.19 -1.49 8.23
C LEU A 250 -5.68 -1.76 8.15
N LEU A 251 -4.89 -1.32 9.13
CA LEU A 251 -3.44 -1.56 9.13
C LEU A 251 -3.11 -3.06 9.17
N SER A 252 -3.81 -3.83 10.01
CA SER A 252 -3.61 -5.28 10.07
C SER A 252 -3.99 -6.00 8.77
N GLN A 253 -5.01 -5.52 8.06
CA GLN A 253 -5.41 -6.06 6.75
C GLN A 253 -4.38 -5.74 5.67
N ILE A 254 -3.81 -4.52 5.69
CA ILE A 254 -2.72 -4.13 4.78
C ILE A 254 -1.46 -4.97 5.06
N GLU A 255 -1.10 -5.17 6.33
CA GLU A 255 0.02 -6.01 6.74
C GLU A 255 -0.12 -7.45 6.25
N GLU A 256 -1.29 -8.05 6.44
CA GLU A 256 -1.59 -9.38 5.94
C GLU A 256 -1.53 -9.45 4.40
N SER A 257 -2.08 -8.45 3.71
CA SER A 257 -2.06 -8.37 2.25
C SER A 257 -0.62 -8.27 1.72
N LEU A 258 0.23 -7.45 2.35
CA LEU A 258 1.65 -7.35 1.98
C LEU A 258 2.40 -8.66 2.21
N GLU A 259 2.16 -9.36 3.32
CA GLU A 259 2.77 -10.68 3.55
C GLU A 259 2.36 -11.71 2.50
N GLN A 260 1.08 -11.69 2.09
CA GLN A 260 0.55 -12.62 1.09
C GLN A 260 1.08 -12.32 -0.32
N LEU A 261 1.22 -11.05 -0.69
CA LEU A 261 1.65 -10.62 -2.02
C LEU A 261 3.18 -10.61 -2.19
N ALA A 262 3.94 -10.63 -1.09
CA ALA A 262 5.40 -10.54 -1.13
C ALA A 262 6.09 -11.56 -2.07
N PRO A 263 5.70 -12.85 -2.12
CA PRO A 263 6.30 -13.80 -3.05
C PRO A 263 6.07 -13.43 -4.52
N ALA A 264 4.83 -13.07 -4.88
CA ALA A 264 4.48 -12.72 -6.25
C ALA A 264 5.18 -11.43 -6.71
N CYS A 265 5.15 -10.39 -5.86
CA CYS A 265 5.85 -9.12 -6.10
C CYS A 265 7.36 -9.33 -6.26
N THR A 266 7.97 -10.18 -5.43
CA THR A 266 9.39 -10.52 -5.54
C THR A 266 9.73 -11.15 -6.90
N LEU A 267 8.92 -12.10 -7.38
CA LEU A 267 9.14 -12.74 -8.68
C LEU A 267 8.96 -11.77 -9.87
N GLU A 268 7.99 -10.85 -9.77
CA GLU A 268 7.78 -9.82 -10.79
C GLU A 268 8.98 -8.88 -10.87
N LEU A 269 9.43 -8.34 -9.74
CA LEU A 269 10.57 -7.42 -9.67
C LEU A 269 11.88 -8.08 -10.12
N LEU A 270 12.11 -9.36 -9.76
CA LEU A 270 13.29 -10.10 -10.24
C LEU A 270 13.28 -10.31 -11.77
N GLY A 271 12.10 -10.31 -12.39
CA GLY A 271 11.92 -10.47 -13.82
C GLY A 271 12.12 -9.18 -14.64
N MET A 272 12.32 -8.04 -13.99
CA MET A 272 12.48 -6.77 -14.69
C MET A 272 13.78 -6.70 -15.50
N PRO A 273 13.79 -5.94 -16.63
CA PRO A 273 15.00 -5.70 -17.42
C PRO A 273 16.14 -5.09 -16.61
N HIS A 274 17.37 -5.45 -16.97
CA HIS A 274 18.60 -4.98 -16.33
C HIS A 274 18.97 -3.60 -16.87
N THR A 275 18.26 -2.57 -16.43
CA THR A 275 18.60 -1.16 -16.70
C THR A 275 19.11 -0.49 -15.42
N PRO A 276 20.00 0.51 -15.51
CA PRO A 276 20.54 1.20 -14.33
C PRO A 276 19.44 1.84 -13.47
N GLU A 277 18.37 2.32 -14.10
CA GLU A 277 17.18 2.88 -13.44
C GLU A 277 16.42 1.87 -12.56
N LYS A 278 16.56 0.57 -12.86
CA LYS A 278 15.90 -0.52 -12.14
C LYS A 278 16.83 -1.27 -11.19
N ALA A 279 18.10 -0.86 -11.09
CA ALA A 279 19.10 -1.54 -10.27
C ALA A 279 18.70 -1.58 -8.78
N GLU A 280 18.21 -0.47 -8.23
CA GLU A 280 17.77 -0.40 -6.83
C GLU A 280 16.57 -1.31 -6.55
N ARG A 281 15.59 -1.34 -7.47
CA ARG A 281 14.42 -2.23 -7.36
C ARG A 281 14.84 -3.70 -7.39
N ARG A 282 15.81 -4.06 -8.23
CA ARG A 282 16.37 -5.42 -8.29
C ARG A 282 17.05 -5.79 -6.98
N LEU A 283 17.86 -4.91 -6.41
CA LEU A 283 18.51 -5.14 -5.11
C LEU A 283 17.47 -5.34 -4.00
N GLY A 284 16.41 -4.53 -3.98
CA GLY A 284 15.27 -4.69 -3.08
C GLY A 284 14.59 -6.06 -3.24
N ALA A 285 14.38 -6.52 -4.47
CA ALA A 285 13.79 -7.83 -4.75
C ALA A 285 14.68 -9.00 -4.29
N ILE A 286 16.00 -8.89 -4.47
CA ILE A 286 16.94 -9.90 -3.96
C ILE A 286 16.95 -9.92 -2.43
N ALA A 287 16.88 -8.76 -1.79
CA ALA A 287 16.77 -8.67 -0.34
C ALA A 287 15.45 -9.30 0.17
N ALA A 288 14.33 -9.04 -0.51
CA ALA A 288 13.04 -9.66 -0.22
C ALA A 288 13.09 -11.18 -0.40
N LEU A 289 13.70 -11.67 -1.48
CA LEU A 289 13.89 -13.11 -1.70
C LEU A 289 14.71 -13.75 -0.57
N ARG A 290 15.81 -13.10 -0.13
CA ARG A 290 16.61 -13.58 1.00
C ARG A 290 15.80 -13.65 2.29
N GLU A 291 14.95 -12.66 2.56
CA GLU A 291 14.10 -12.65 3.75
C GLU A 291 13.03 -13.73 3.68
N LEU A 292 12.39 -13.94 2.53
CA LEU A 292 11.46 -15.06 2.32
C LEU A 292 12.15 -16.39 2.57
N LEU A 293 13.34 -16.59 2.00
CA LEU A 293 14.14 -17.80 2.21
C LEU A 293 14.54 -17.97 3.68
N ARG A 294 14.94 -16.89 4.35
CA ARG A 294 15.25 -16.92 5.79
C ARG A 294 14.03 -17.40 6.60
N GLN A 295 12.85 -16.87 6.30
CA GLN A 295 11.59 -17.28 6.95
C GLN A 295 11.17 -18.71 6.60
N GLY A 296 11.44 -19.17 5.37
CA GLY A 296 11.15 -20.55 4.98
C GLY A 296 12.07 -21.56 5.65
N LEU A 297 13.36 -21.23 5.77
CA LEU A 297 14.38 -22.12 6.33
C LEU A 297 14.35 -22.16 7.86
N ASP A 298 13.89 -21.08 8.49
CA ASP A 298 13.68 -21.00 9.93
C ASP A 298 12.45 -21.81 10.36
N VAL A 299 12.66 -22.73 11.29
CA VAL A 299 11.62 -23.67 11.77
C VAL A 299 10.54 -22.97 12.59
N GLU A 300 10.85 -21.81 13.18
CA GLU A 300 9.94 -21.06 14.05
C GLU A 300 9.22 -19.93 13.30
N ALA A 301 9.66 -19.60 12.10
CA ALA A 301 9.07 -18.55 11.28
C ALA A 301 7.88 -19.08 10.47
N SER A 302 6.82 -18.27 10.39
CA SER A 302 5.69 -18.54 9.49
C SER A 302 6.00 -17.88 8.15
N CYS A 303 6.05 -18.67 7.07
CA CYS A 303 6.18 -18.15 5.70
C CYS A 303 4.89 -18.44 4.91
N ARG A 304 4.44 -17.49 4.10
CA ARG A 304 3.24 -17.62 3.26
C ARG A 304 3.50 -18.22 1.87
N VAL A 305 4.72 -18.69 1.61
CA VAL A 305 5.04 -19.41 0.36
C VAL A 305 4.49 -20.84 0.45
N GLU A 306 3.50 -21.16 -0.40
CA GLU A 306 2.84 -22.47 -0.41
C GLU A 306 3.66 -23.53 -1.18
N ASP A 307 4.16 -23.19 -2.37
CA ASP A 307 4.93 -24.10 -3.25
C ASP A 307 6.37 -23.60 -3.40
N TRP A 308 7.21 -23.98 -2.42
CA TRP A 308 8.64 -23.66 -2.40
C TRP A 308 9.41 -24.12 -3.64
N PRO A 309 9.29 -25.40 -4.10
CA PRO A 309 9.97 -25.86 -5.31
C PRO A 309 9.65 -24.99 -6.53
N CYS A 310 8.38 -24.68 -6.77
CA CYS A 310 7.98 -23.84 -7.90
C CYS A 310 8.47 -22.41 -7.75
N PHE A 311 8.24 -21.79 -6.58
CA PHE A 311 8.65 -20.42 -6.29
C PHE A 311 10.16 -20.22 -6.46
N LEU A 312 10.97 -21.06 -5.82
CA LEU A 312 12.42 -20.92 -5.83
C LEU A 312 13.01 -21.24 -7.21
N SER A 313 12.46 -22.23 -7.93
CA SER A 313 12.84 -22.49 -9.33
C SER A 313 12.60 -21.26 -10.21
N GLN A 314 11.43 -20.61 -10.10
CA GLN A 314 11.12 -19.38 -10.83
C GLN A 314 12.06 -18.23 -10.46
N ALA A 315 12.35 -18.05 -9.17
CA ALA A 315 13.26 -17.02 -8.69
C ALA A 315 14.69 -17.25 -9.23
N LEU A 316 15.24 -18.45 -9.10
CA LEU A 316 16.58 -18.80 -9.59
C LEU A 316 16.72 -18.61 -11.11
N ASN A 317 15.66 -18.86 -11.88
CA ASN A 317 15.68 -18.62 -13.33
C ASN A 317 15.73 -17.13 -13.72
N LYS A 318 15.42 -16.22 -12.79
CA LYS A 318 15.46 -14.76 -12.99
C LYS A 318 16.73 -14.12 -12.44
N LEU A 319 17.58 -14.88 -11.73
CA LEU A 319 18.81 -14.39 -11.13
C LEU A 319 20.03 -14.62 -12.03
N MET A 320 21.00 -13.71 -11.93
CA MET A 320 22.33 -13.87 -12.51
C MET A 320 23.15 -14.88 -11.71
N ALA A 321 24.19 -15.45 -12.34
CA ALA A 321 25.07 -16.41 -11.67
C ALA A 321 25.70 -15.85 -10.38
N THR A 322 26.13 -14.58 -10.39
CA THR A 322 26.67 -13.89 -9.20
C THR A 322 25.63 -13.78 -8.08
N GLU A 323 24.39 -13.50 -8.43
CA GLU A 323 23.30 -13.34 -7.47
C GLU A 323 22.87 -14.67 -6.87
N ILE A 324 22.83 -15.76 -7.65
CA ILE A 324 22.56 -17.11 -7.17
C ILE A 324 23.61 -17.55 -6.16
N VAL A 325 24.90 -17.37 -6.50
CA VAL A 325 26.00 -17.74 -5.60
C VAL A 325 25.95 -16.93 -4.30
N ASN A 326 25.63 -15.65 -4.38
CA ASN A 326 25.52 -14.76 -3.22
C ASN A 326 24.16 -14.83 -2.50
N LEU A 327 23.21 -15.64 -2.98
CA LEU A 327 21.86 -15.67 -2.42
C LEU A 327 21.84 -16.28 -1.01
N LEU A 328 22.57 -17.38 -0.83
CA LEU A 328 22.61 -18.20 0.38
C LEU A 328 24.05 -18.70 0.62
N SER A 329 24.35 -19.08 1.87
CA SER A 329 25.56 -19.87 2.18
C SER A 329 25.31 -21.34 1.79
N TRP A 330 25.53 -21.65 0.50
CA TRP A 330 25.31 -22.97 -0.08
C TRP A 330 26.15 -24.07 0.58
N ASP A 331 27.33 -23.72 1.06
CA ASP A 331 28.25 -24.57 1.82
C ASP A 331 27.65 -25.00 3.16
N HIS A 332 27.12 -24.05 3.94
CA HIS A 332 26.47 -24.33 5.22
C HIS A 332 25.23 -25.22 5.01
N LEU A 333 24.40 -24.90 4.01
CA LEU A 333 23.21 -25.69 3.66
C LEU A 333 23.56 -27.13 3.26
N ALA A 334 24.65 -27.32 2.51
CA ALA A 334 25.12 -28.67 2.15
C ALA A 334 25.58 -29.47 3.37
N VAL A 335 26.22 -28.83 4.35
CA VAL A 335 26.64 -29.46 5.62
C VAL A 335 25.43 -29.82 6.46
N THR A 336 24.49 -28.89 6.69
CA THR A 336 23.29 -29.16 7.49
C THR A 336 22.47 -30.32 6.92
N ARG A 337 22.34 -30.40 5.59
CA ARG A 337 21.59 -31.47 4.90
C ARG A 337 22.15 -32.88 5.12
N LYS A 338 23.43 -33.02 5.49
CA LYS A 338 24.04 -34.32 5.81
C LYS A 338 23.43 -34.92 7.07
N ASN A 339 23.02 -34.10 8.03
CA ASN A 339 22.37 -34.56 9.26
C ASN A 339 20.87 -34.80 9.04
N LYS A 340 20.51 -35.94 8.44
CA LYS A 340 19.13 -36.30 8.09
C LYS A 340 18.14 -36.31 9.27
N LYS A 341 18.65 -36.36 10.51
CA LYS A 341 17.84 -36.46 11.73
C LYS A 341 17.51 -35.09 12.33
N SER A 342 18.16 -34.00 11.91
CA SER A 342 17.86 -32.67 12.44
C SER A 342 16.57 -32.11 11.80
N LEU A 343 15.78 -31.42 12.62
CA LEU A 343 14.57 -30.72 12.17
C LEU A 343 14.89 -29.65 11.12
N GLU A 344 16.02 -28.96 11.30
CA GLU A 344 16.56 -28.01 10.34
C GLU A 344 16.82 -28.67 8.97
N SER A 345 17.40 -29.87 8.94
CA SER A 345 17.62 -30.59 7.67
C SER A 345 16.31 -31.02 7.01
N GLN A 346 15.26 -31.30 7.78
CA GLN A 346 13.95 -31.65 7.24
C GLN A 346 13.26 -30.43 6.62
N ASN A 347 13.28 -29.29 7.32
CA ASN A 347 12.71 -28.04 6.83
C ASN A 347 13.45 -27.55 5.57
N GLN A 348 14.78 -27.60 5.57
CA GLN A 348 15.60 -27.28 4.40
C GLN A 348 15.23 -28.07 3.14
N ARG A 349 14.77 -29.33 3.28
CA ARG A 349 14.40 -30.17 2.12
C ARG A 349 13.05 -29.80 1.51
N VAL A 350 12.19 -29.15 2.28
CA VAL A 350 10.91 -28.60 1.78
C VAL A 350 11.18 -27.34 0.97
N VAL A 351 12.06 -26.47 1.47
CA VAL A 351 12.38 -25.18 0.85
C VAL A 351 13.34 -25.31 -0.33
N ILE A 352 14.40 -26.11 -0.18
CA ILE A 352 15.48 -26.25 -1.15
C ILE A 352 15.53 -27.69 -1.66
N ASP A 353 15.06 -27.87 -2.88
CA ASP A 353 15.11 -29.16 -3.57
C ASP A 353 16.49 -29.43 -4.20
N LEU A 354 16.64 -30.58 -4.85
CA LEU A 354 17.90 -30.94 -5.53
C LEU A 354 18.17 -30.03 -6.75
N ASN A 355 17.12 -29.60 -7.45
CA ASN A 355 17.25 -28.75 -8.64
C ASN A 355 17.87 -27.39 -8.28
N CYS A 356 17.56 -26.85 -7.11
CA CYS A 356 18.18 -25.64 -6.57
C CYS A 356 19.71 -25.79 -6.43
N PHE A 357 20.19 -26.93 -5.91
CA PHE A 357 21.63 -27.21 -5.85
C PHE A 357 22.27 -27.35 -7.23
N CYS A 358 21.58 -27.96 -8.20
CA CYS A 358 22.07 -28.03 -9.58
C CYS A 358 22.21 -26.63 -10.22
N LYS A 359 21.26 -25.73 -9.95
CA LYS A 359 21.32 -24.33 -10.40
C LYS A 359 22.48 -23.58 -9.74
N ALA A 360 22.68 -23.74 -8.43
CA ALA A 360 23.80 -23.16 -7.71
C ALA A 360 25.17 -23.65 -8.24
N LEU A 361 25.30 -24.96 -8.48
CA LEU A 361 26.50 -25.55 -9.10
C LEU A 361 26.79 -24.94 -10.47
N THR A 362 25.77 -24.85 -11.32
CA THR A 362 25.89 -24.26 -12.66
C THR A 362 26.33 -22.80 -12.58
N ALA A 363 25.78 -22.04 -11.63
CA ALA A 363 26.16 -20.65 -11.39
C ALA A 363 27.63 -20.51 -10.94
N HIS A 364 28.10 -21.33 -10.01
CA HIS A 364 29.51 -21.37 -9.60
C HIS A 364 30.45 -21.67 -10.76
N ILE A 365 30.09 -22.65 -11.61
CA ILE A 365 30.87 -22.99 -12.80
C ILE A 365 30.92 -21.80 -13.78
N ALA A 366 29.78 -21.18 -14.07
CA ALA A 366 29.69 -20.03 -14.97
C ALA A 366 30.56 -18.85 -14.50
N LEU A 367 30.55 -18.54 -13.20
CA LEU A 367 31.42 -17.50 -12.62
C LEU A 367 32.90 -17.86 -12.70
N GLY A 368 33.25 -19.14 -12.48
CA GLY A 368 34.62 -19.62 -12.61
C GLY A 368 35.16 -19.45 -14.03
N PHE A 369 34.33 -19.67 -15.06
CA PHE A 369 34.73 -19.39 -16.44
C PHE A 369 34.81 -17.89 -16.73
N SER A 370 33.83 -17.11 -16.28
CA SER A 370 33.80 -15.66 -16.52
C SER A 370 34.99 -14.93 -15.90
N SER A 371 35.40 -15.31 -14.69
CA SER A 371 36.57 -14.71 -14.01
C SER A 371 37.89 -15.01 -14.73
N LYS A 372 38.06 -16.24 -15.23
CA LYS A 372 39.23 -16.59 -16.04
C LYS A 372 39.28 -15.89 -17.40
N GLN A 373 38.12 -15.53 -17.96
CA GLN A 373 38.06 -14.78 -19.21
C GLN A 373 38.44 -13.31 -19.04
N THR A 374 38.19 -12.71 -17.87
CA THR A 374 38.60 -11.32 -17.59
C THR A 374 40.10 -11.18 -17.27
N ASP A 375 40.76 -12.29 -16.94
CA ASP A 375 42.20 -12.35 -16.65
C ASP A 375 43.06 -12.60 -17.92
N LEU A 376 42.42 -12.82 -19.08
CA LEU A 376 43.02 -12.97 -20.41
C LEU A 376 42.81 -11.69 -21.21
#